data_AF-A0A0C9UAZ7-F1
#
_entry.id   AF-A0A0C9UAZ7-F1
#
_cell.length_a   1.000
_cell.length_b   1.000
_cell.length_c   1.000
_cell.angle_alpha   90.00
_cell.angle_beta   90.00
_cell.angle_gamma   90.00
#
_symmetry.space_group_name_H-M   'P 1'
#
loop_
_entity.id
_entity.type
_entity.pdbx_description
1 polymer ?
#
loop_
_entity_poly.entity_id
_entity_poly.type
_entity_poly.pdbx_seq_one_letter_code
_entity_poly.pdbx_strand_id
1 'polypeptide(L)'
;AQGNGYTQILQLTGGPGNYAFYHPSVNAQSAISLAANTFYNLGTFTRAQRDQIIALALAVKFEKTSHVNSCRTWTRDLLEAMVNVNLISQDKFGEIDQGVPLKKRVPELAG
;
A
#
# COMPACT_ATOMS: atom_id res chain seq x y z
N ALA A 1 -17.15 20.35 -16.58
CA ALA A 1 -17.04 20.53 -15.11
C ALA A 1 -15.96 19.58 -14.60
N GLN A 2 -14.79 20.08 -14.24
CA GLN A 2 -13.71 19.26 -13.67
C GLN A 2 -13.96 19.19 -12.17
N GLY A 3 -14.65 18.13 -11.72
CA GLY A 3 -14.75 17.86 -10.28
C GLY A 3 -13.36 17.48 -9.78
N ASN A 4 -12.82 18.19 -8.79
CA ASN A 4 -11.59 17.77 -8.13
C ASN A 4 -11.81 16.38 -7.54
N GLY A 5 -11.19 15.35 -8.14
CA GLY A 5 -11.19 14.01 -7.61
C GLY A 5 -10.40 13.98 -6.30
N TYR A 6 -10.90 13.26 -5.30
CA TYR A 6 -10.15 12.99 -4.08
C TYR A 6 -9.69 11.55 -4.08
N THR A 7 -8.43 11.33 -3.71
CA THR A 7 -7.85 9.99 -3.55
C THR A 7 -7.57 9.76 -2.07
N GLN A 8 -8.14 8.69 -1.53
CA GLN A 8 -7.74 8.18 -0.23
C GLN A 8 -6.49 7.32 -0.42
N ILE A 9 -5.45 7.59 0.37
CA ILE A 9 -4.16 6.92 0.29
C ILE A 9 -3.98 6.04 1.53
N LEU A 10 -3.57 4.80 1.30
CA LEU A 10 -3.10 3.87 2.33
C LEU A 10 -1.64 3.56 2.03
N GLN A 11 -0.72 4.18 2.77
CA GLN A 11 0.70 3.96 2.59
C GLN A 11 1.47 4.17 3.89
N LEU A 12 2.60 3.49 4.01
CA LEU A 12 3.62 3.83 4.99
C LEU A 12 4.43 5.03 4.49
N THR A 13 4.44 6.12 5.27
CA THR A 13 5.17 7.36 4.98
C THR A 13 6.49 7.41 5.74
N GLY A 14 7.43 8.23 5.28
CA GLY A 14 8.74 8.40 5.90
C GLY A 14 9.85 7.56 5.24
N GLY A 15 10.94 7.37 5.97
CA GLY A 15 12.16 6.71 5.49
C GLY A 15 12.76 5.77 6.52
N PRO A 16 13.88 5.09 6.20
CA PRO A 16 14.56 4.17 7.12
C PRO A 16 14.79 4.83 8.49
N GLY A 17 14.34 4.18 9.56
CA GLY A 17 14.44 4.68 10.93
C GLY A 17 13.33 5.66 11.37
N ASN A 18 12.42 6.06 10.47
CA ASN A 18 11.35 7.02 10.77
C ASN A 18 10.11 6.80 9.90
N TYR A 19 9.47 5.65 10.06
CA TYR A 19 8.23 5.31 9.35
C TYR A 19 6.98 5.67 10.16
N ALA A 20 5.92 6.09 9.46
CA ALA A 20 4.61 6.37 10.04
C ALA A 20 3.47 5.96 9.10
N PHE A 21 2.40 5.43 9.67
CA PHE A 21 1.16 5.10 8.96
C PHE A 21 0.05 6.06 9.42
N TYR A 22 -0.42 6.91 8.51
CA TYR A 22 -1.49 7.86 8.78
C TYR A 22 -2.74 7.46 8.00
N HIS A 23 -3.82 7.15 8.72
CA HIS A 23 -5.10 6.81 8.12
C HIS A 23 -6.25 7.53 8.86
N PRO A 24 -7.23 8.11 8.14
CA PRO A 24 -7.26 8.29 6.70
C PRO A 24 -6.31 9.42 6.23
N SER A 25 -5.60 9.18 5.12
CA SER A 25 -4.90 10.23 4.38
C SER A 25 -5.66 10.47 3.06
N VAL A 26 -6.06 11.71 2.79
CA VAL A 26 -6.85 12.06 1.60
C VAL A 26 -6.19 13.24 0.90
N ASN A 27 -5.90 13.07 -0.39
CA ASN A 27 -5.27 14.08 -1.21
C ASN A 27 -6.19 14.48 -2.36
N ALA A 28 -6.16 15.76 -2.73
CA ALA A 28 -6.70 16.20 -4.01
C ALA A 28 -5.87 15.58 -5.15
N GLN A 29 -6.56 14.98 -6.11
CA GLN A 29 -5.92 14.34 -7.25
C GLN A 29 -5.51 15.40 -8.26
N SER A 30 -4.21 15.52 -8.53
CA SER A 30 -3.70 16.43 -9.56
C SER A 30 -3.51 15.70 -10.89
N ALA A 31 -3.84 16.38 -11.99
CA ALA A 31 -3.61 15.86 -13.34
C ALA A 31 -2.12 15.55 -13.61
N ILE A 32 -1.21 16.32 -13.00
CA ILE A 32 0.24 16.11 -13.12
C ILE A 32 0.66 14.80 -12.44
N SER A 33 0.16 14.51 -11.24
CA SER A 33 0.45 13.26 -10.53
C SER A 33 -0.10 12.05 -11.28
N LEU A 34 -1.28 12.19 -11.90
CA LEU A 34 -1.86 11.16 -12.76
C LEU A 34 -1.01 10.85 -14.00
N ALA A 35 -0.38 11.86 -14.60
CA ALA A 35 0.44 11.67 -15.79
C ALA A 35 1.85 11.12 -15.48
N ALA A 36 2.40 11.45 -14.30
CA ALA A 36 3.78 11.13 -13.96
C ALA A 36 3.99 9.73 -13.32
N ASN A 37 2.92 9.08 -12.85
CA ASN A 37 3.02 7.83 -12.10
C ASN A 37 2.46 6.64 -12.89
N THR A 38 3.08 5.47 -12.70
CA THR A 38 2.51 4.20 -13.15
C THR A 38 1.43 3.75 -12.17
N PHE A 39 0.23 3.48 -12.66
CA PHE A 39 -0.89 3.00 -11.86
C PHE A 39 -1.16 1.52 -12.14
N TYR A 40 -1.06 0.69 -11.11
CA TYR A 40 -1.49 -0.70 -11.15
C TYR A 40 -2.91 -0.79 -10.59
N ASN A 41 -3.88 -1.13 -11.44
CA ASN A 41 -5.27 -1.25 -11.03
C ASN A 41 -5.50 -2.59 -10.31
N LEU A 42 -5.95 -2.52 -9.05
CA LEU A 42 -6.25 -3.70 -8.21
C LEU A 42 -7.68 -4.25 -8.42
N GLY A 43 -8.55 -3.49 -9.07
CA GLY A 43 -9.96 -3.80 -9.26
C GLY A 43 -10.89 -2.74 -8.70
N THR A 44 -12.19 -3.00 -8.81
CA THR A 44 -13.25 -2.17 -8.22
C THR A 44 -13.77 -2.84 -6.97
N PHE A 45 -13.75 -2.11 -5.85
CA PHE A 45 -14.15 -2.61 -4.55
C PHE A 45 -15.43 -1.94 -4.07
N THR A 46 -16.33 -2.74 -3.50
CA THR A 46 -17.48 -2.23 -2.75
C THR A 46 -17.02 -1.47 -1.50
N ARG A 47 -17.93 -0.73 -0.85
CA ARG A 47 -17.59 -0.03 0.41
C ARG A 47 -17.10 -1.01 1.48
N ALA A 48 -17.80 -2.14 1.68
CA ALA A 48 -17.42 -3.14 2.66
C ALA A 48 -16.02 -3.73 2.38
N GLN A 49 -15.71 -4.00 1.11
CA GLN A 49 -14.38 -4.46 0.71
C GLN A 49 -13.29 -3.40 0.98
N ARG A 50 -13.59 -2.10 0.74
CA ARG A 50 -12.65 -1.02 1.09
C ARG A 50 -12.41 -0.92 2.59
N ASP A 51 -13.47 -1.04 3.40
CA ASP A 51 -13.33 -1.05 4.86
C ASP A 51 -12.50 -2.26 5.32
N GLN A 52 -12.63 -3.41 4.67
CA GLN A 52 -11.79 -4.58 4.90
C GLN A 52 -10.32 -4.33 4.51
N ILE A 53 -10.04 -3.67 3.38
CA ILE A 53 -8.67 -3.28 2.98
C ILE A 53 -8.05 -2.36 4.04
N ILE A 54 -8.81 -1.41 4.56
CA ILE A 54 -8.37 -0.51 5.64
C ILE A 54 -8.03 -1.31 6.90
N ALA A 55 -8.90 -2.23 7.30
CA ALA A 55 -8.65 -3.08 8.47
C ALA A 55 -7.39 -3.94 8.31
N LEU A 56 -7.17 -4.51 7.12
CA LEU A 56 -5.94 -5.25 6.81
C LEU A 56 -4.71 -4.36 6.90
N ALA A 57 -4.75 -3.16 6.30
CA ALA A 57 -3.64 -2.21 6.34
C ALA A 57 -3.26 -1.79 7.76
N LEU A 58 -4.25 -1.57 8.64
CA LEU A 58 -4.03 -1.28 10.06
C LEU A 58 -3.43 -2.46 10.83
N ALA A 59 -3.67 -3.70 10.37
CA ALA A 59 -3.16 -4.91 11.00
C ALA A 59 -1.75 -5.31 10.50
N VAL A 60 -1.29 -4.78 9.36
CA VAL A 60 0.07 -5.05 8.87
C VAL A 60 1.08 -4.45 9.84
N LYS A 61 1.88 -5.34 10.45
CA LYS A 61 2.93 -4.96 11.39
C LYS A 61 4.03 -4.16 10.67
N PHE A 62 4.52 -3.11 11.30
CA PHE A 62 5.75 -2.44 10.89
C PHE A 62 6.48 -1.89 12.12
N GLU A 63 7.79 -1.84 12.03
CA GLU A 63 8.63 -1.17 13.03
C GLU A 63 8.97 0.23 12.52
N LYS A 64 8.68 1.24 13.34
CA LYS A 64 8.87 2.65 12.97
C LYS A 64 10.34 2.97 12.74
N THR A 65 11.20 2.32 13.51
CA THR A 65 12.65 2.50 13.49
C THR A 65 13.36 1.51 12.56
N SER A 66 12.63 0.73 11.74
CA SER A 66 13.27 -0.25 10.86
C SER A 66 14.17 0.41 9.82
N HIS A 67 15.37 -0.17 9.64
CA HIS A 67 16.28 0.17 8.56
C HIS A 67 16.32 -0.88 7.44
N VAL A 68 15.70 -2.05 7.66
CA VAL A 68 15.73 -3.19 6.73
C VAL A 68 14.40 -3.45 6.05
N ASN A 69 13.28 -3.21 6.75
CA ASN A 69 11.94 -3.33 6.22
C ASN A 69 11.39 -1.93 5.91
N SER A 70 11.01 -1.69 4.66
CA SER A 70 10.56 -0.37 4.20
C SER A 70 9.08 -0.32 3.84
N CYS A 71 8.61 0.81 3.33
CA CYS A 71 7.27 0.93 2.76
C CYS A 71 6.97 -0.13 1.69
N ARG A 72 7.97 -0.57 0.90
CA ARG A 72 7.80 -1.66 -0.07
C ARG A 72 7.50 -3.00 0.60
N THR A 73 8.15 -3.28 1.73
CA THR A 73 7.88 -4.48 2.53
C THR A 73 6.47 -4.44 3.10
N TRP A 74 6.08 -3.29 3.68
CA TRP A 74 4.73 -3.10 4.20
C TRP A 74 3.65 -3.27 3.11
N THR A 75 3.86 -2.69 1.93
CA THR A 75 2.95 -2.84 0.79
C THR A 75 2.85 -4.28 0.33
N ARG A 76 3.97 -5.03 0.32
CA ARG A 76 3.97 -6.46 0.03
C ARG A 76 3.05 -7.22 0.97
N ASP A 77 3.25 -7.04 2.27
CA ASP A 77 2.48 -7.74 3.31
C ASP A 77 0.98 -7.41 3.23
N LEU A 78 0.63 -6.16 2.93
CA LEU A 78 -0.75 -5.77 2.70
C LEU A 78 -1.36 -6.51 1.50
N LEU A 79 -0.66 -6.54 0.37
CA LEU A 79 -1.16 -7.22 -0.83
C LEU A 79 -1.26 -8.74 -0.61
N GLU A 80 -0.30 -9.36 0.07
CA GLU A 80 -0.38 -10.78 0.46
C GLU A 80 -1.60 -11.03 1.38
N ALA A 81 -1.86 -10.14 2.35
CA ALA A 81 -3.05 -10.22 3.20
C ALA A 81 -4.35 -10.08 2.40
N MET A 82 -4.37 -9.20 1.38
CA MET A 82 -5.51 -9.05 0.47
C MET A 82 -5.73 -10.29 -0.42
N VAL A 83 -4.67 -10.96 -0.86
CA VAL A 83 -4.78 -12.25 -1.56
C VAL A 83 -5.40 -13.32 -0.64
N ASN A 84 -4.95 -13.42 0.60
CA ASN A 84 -5.43 -14.43 1.56
C ASN A 84 -6.93 -14.35 1.85
N VAL A 85 -7.53 -13.16 1.71
CA VAL A 85 -8.97 -12.95 1.87
C VAL A 85 -9.73 -12.84 0.54
N ASN A 86 -9.09 -13.18 -0.58
CA ASN A 86 -9.65 -13.14 -1.93
C ASN A 86 -10.12 -11.74 -2.39
N LEU A 87 -9.50 -10.67 -1.91
CA LEU A 87 -9.76 -9.31 -2.42
C LEU A 87 -9.04 -9.08 -3.77
N ILE A 88 -7.88 -9.69 -3.96
CA ILE A 88 -7.15 -9.71 -5.24
C ILE A 88 -6.68 -11.13 -5.54
N SER A 89 -6.47 -11.45 -6.82
CA SER A 89 -5.95 -12.76 -7.22
C SER A 89 -4.43 -12.86 -7.03
N GLN A 90 -3.94 -14.09 -6.91
CA GLN A 90 -2.49 -14.38 -6.89
C GLN A 90 -1.80 -13.89 -8.17
N ASP A 91 -2.47 -14.01 -9.32
CA ASP A 91 -1.93 -13.54 -10.60
C ASP A 91 -1.77 -12.02 -10.63
N LYS A 92 -2.76 -11.27 -10.10
CA LYS A 92 -2.68 -9.81 -9.99
C LYS A 92 -1.55 -9.38 -9.05
N PHE A 93 -1.36 -10.09 -7.93
CA PHE A 93 -0.21 -9.88 -7.06
C PHE A 93 1.11 -10.09 -7.80
N GLY A 94 1.23 -11.19 -8.57
CA GLY A 94 2.42 -11.50 -9.36
C GLY A 94 2.77 -10.43 -10.39
N GLU A 95 1.77 -9.89 -11.10
CA GLU A 95 1.93 -8.77 -12.05
C GLU A 95 2.55 -7.54 -11.37
N ILE A 96 2.06 -7.19 -10.18
CA ILE A 96 2.54 -6.04 -9.42
C ILE A 96 3.95 -6.26 -8.89
N ASP A 97 4.24 -7.45 -8.33
CA ASP A 97 5.56 -7.79 -7.79
C ASP A 97 6.64 -7.79 -8.88
N GLN A 98 6.28 -8.15 -10.12
CA GLN A 98 7.16 -8.04 -11.28
C GLN A 98 7.40 -6.59 -11.70
N GLY A 99 6.35 -5.76 -11.71
CA GLY A 99 6.45 -4.35 -12.12
C GLY A 99 7.13 -3.44 -11.09
N VAL A 100 6.91 -3.72 -9.80
CA VAL A 100 7.51 -3.04 -8.66
C VAL A 100 8.10 -4.11 -7.76
N PRO A 101 9.43 -4.28 -7.69
CA PRO A 101 10.04 -5.33 -6.86
C PRO A 101 9.68 -5.12 -5.38
N LEU A 102 8.67 -5.85 -4.88
CA LEU A 102 8.18 -5.71 -3.51
C LEU A 102 9.06 -6.58 -2.61
N LYS A 103 9.77 -5.93 -1.69
CA LYS A 103 10.71 -6.61 -0.79
C LYS A 103 9.96 -7.55 0.15
N LYS A 104 10.42 -8.79 0.26
CA LYS A 104 9.98 -9.72 1.31
C LYS A 104 10.42 -9.19 2.68
N ARG A 105 9.58 -9.41 3.70
CA ARG A 105 9.93 -9.07 5.07
C ARG A 105 11.08 -9.95 5.57
N VAL A 106 12.01 -9.31 6.27
CA VAL A 106 13.13 -9.97 6.94
C VAL A 106 13.09 -9.68 8.44
N PRO A 107 13.76 -10.48 9.29
CA PRO A 107 13.95 -10.14 10.69
C PRO A 107 14.60 -8.76 10.82
N GLU A 108 14.17 -7.99 11.82
CA GLU A 108 14.84 -6.72 12.15
C GLU A 108 16.28 -7.00 12.60
N LEU A 109 17.22 -6.14 12.21
CA LEU A 109 18.57 -6.21 12.75
C LEU A 109 18.52 -5.77 14.21
N ALA A 110 19.12 -6.57 15.11
CA ALA A 110 19.45 -6.09 16.43
C ALA A 110 20.44 -4.92 16.24
N GLY A 111 20.01 -3.71 16.62
CA GLY A 111 20.79 -2.48 16.47
C GLY A 111 22.07 -2.49 17.28
#